data_AF-A0A3M2A669-F1
#
_entry.id   AF-A0A3M2A669-F1
#
_cell.length_a   1.000
_cell.length_b   1.000
_cell.length_c   1.000
_cell.angle_alpha   90.00
_cell.angle_beta   90.00
_cell.angle_gamma   90.00
#
_symmetry.space_group_name_H-M   'P 1'
#
loop_
_entity.id
_entity.type
_entity.pdbx_description
1 polymer ?
#
loop_
_entity_poly.entity_id
_entity_poly.type
_entity_poly.pdbx_seq_one_letter_code
_entity_poly.pdbx_strand_id
1 'polypeptide(L)'
;MFPCVNVKDCTTLEIGVLLSLVHRNIIHYLISRRRLTMKLGRILTIFVLSVVTVLFLAACGANQTAEVEMSGALAGDAEQAVSAEHEDDHTVDEHADAHAEDHADDHAADSTDEHMADHADDHMDSHSEEAEHGDMEGMDHSDGDDHMGGMDHMHAEVPEEYAGKTNPFAGDADAIAAGEQIFQTYCVACHGTEGKGDGPAAATLDPKPANLADSMMMSMTTDDYLFWRVNEGGAMEPFNSAMPAWKGALSEEQIWQVISYVRTLSESN
;
A
#
# COMPACT_ATOMS: atom_id res chain seq x y z
N MET A 1 46.40 -42.16 38.07
CA MET A 1 46.51 -42.90 36.81
C MET A 1 45.44 -42.33 35.87
N PHE A 2 45.70 -41.17 35.25
CA PHE A 2 44.88 -40.63 34.16
C PHE A 2 45.58 -41.00 32.86
N PRO A 3 44.89 -41.57 31.85
CA PRO A 3 45.53 -42.04 30.64
C PRO A 3 45.95 -40.87 29.75
N CYS A 4 47.14 -40.99 29.18
CA CYS A 4 47.72 -40.07 28.22
C CYS A 4 46.81 -39.91 26.99
N VAL A 5 46.24 -38.71 26.82
CA VAL A 5 45.68 -38.26 25.54
C VAL A 5 46.80 -37.61 24.74
N ASN A 6 46.85 -37.97 23.46
CA ASN A 6 47.89 -37.67 22.50
C ASN A 6 48.08 -36.15 22.31
N VAL A 7 49.31 -35.65 22.47
CA VAL A 7 49.66 -34.21 22.37
C VAL A 7 49.40 -33.63 20.97
N LYS A 8 49.28 -34.48 19.94
CA LYS A 8 49.09 -34.03 18.55
C LYS A 8 47.69 -33.46 18.27
N ASP A 9 46.66 -33.89 19.01
CA ASP A 9 45.27 -33.49 18.74
C ASP A 9 44.86 -32.20 19.47
N CYS A 10 45.69 -31.71 20.40
CA CYS A 10 45.42 -30.46 21.13
C CYS A 10 45.78 -29.20 20.33
N THR A 11 46.68 -29.32 19.35
CA THR A 11 47.18 -28.17 18.57
C THR A 11 46.30 -27.78 17.38
N THR A 12 45.54 -28.73 16.82
CA THR A 12 44.70 -28.51 15.63
C THR A 12 43.38 -27.80 15.97
N LEU A 13 42.83 -28.02 17.16
CA LEU A 13 41.57 -27.42 17.60
C LEU A 13 41.73 -25.92 17.92
N GLU A 14 42.83 -25.54 18.57
CA GLU A 14 43.13 -24.14 18.92
C GLU A 14 43.41 -23.28 17.68
N ILE A 15 44.13 -23.83 16.69
CA ILE A 15 44.44 -23.12 15.43
C ILE A 15 43.17 -22.89 14.61
N GLY A 16 42.22 -23.83 14.60
CA GLY A 16 40.94 -23.70 13.90
C GLY A 16 40.05 -22.57 14.45
N VAL A 17 39.99 -22.43 15.78
CA VAL A 17 39.23 -21.36 16.44
C VAL A 17 39.86 -20.00 16.17
N LEU A 18 41.20 -19.89 16.23
CA LEU A 18 41.90 -18.65 15.91
C LEU A 18 41.74 -18.25 14.45
N LEU A 19 41.83 -19.18 13.49
CA LEU A 19 41.59 -18.89 12.07
C LEU A 19 40.15 -18.41 11.81
N SER A 20 39.17 -19.01 12.47
CA SER A 20 37.75 -18.63 12.35
C SER A 20 37.48 -17.23 12.91
N LEU A 21 38.06 -16.90 14.07
CA LEU A 21 37.94 -15.57 14.67
C LEU A 21 38.65 -14.49 13.84
N VAL A 22 39.82 -14.80 13.29
CA VAL A 22 40.54 -13.89 12.40
C VAL A 22 39.76 -13.67 11.10
N HIS A 23 39.18 -14.71 10.50
CA HIS A 23 38.33 -14.57 9.31
C HIS A 23 37.09 -13.71 9.58
N ARG A 24 36.38 -13.94 10.69
CA ARG A 24 35.21 -13.13 11.07
C ARG A 24 35.57 -11.65 11.27
N ASN A 25 36.68 -11.36 11.95
CA ASN A 25 37.15 -9.98 12.15
C ASN A 25 37.58 -9.30 10.84
N ILE A 26 38.26 -10.02 9.95
CA ILE A 26 38.66 -9.49 8.63
C ILE A 26 37.43 -9.17 7.79
N ILE A 27 36.43 -10.07 7.74
CA ILE A 27 35.19 -9.84 6.97
C ILE A 27 34.46 -8.60 7.51
N HIS A 28 34.31 -8.46 8.82
CA HIS A 28 33.71 -7.27 9.42
C HIS A 28 34.49 -5.99 9.11
N TYR A 29 35.82 -6.04 9.16
CA TYR A 29 36.67 -4.91 8.82
C TYR A 29 36.52 -4.50 7.34
N LEU A 30 36.48 -5.47 6.42
CA LEU A 30 36.32 -5.22 4.98
C LEU A 30 34.92 -4.65 4.65
N ILE A 31 33.86 -5.17 5.28
CA ILE A 31 32.49 -4.64 5.12
C ILE A 31 32.39 -3.21 5.68
N SER A 32 32.95 -2.96 6.87
CA SER A 32 32.97 -1.63 7.49
C SER A 32 33.75 -0.62 6.64
N ARG A 33 34.92 -1.01 6.12
CA ARG A 33 35.73 -0.17 5.22
C ARG A 33 35.00 0.14 3.92
N ARG A 34 34.30 -0.83 3.32
CA ARG A 34 33.49 -0.61 2.11
C ARG A 34 32.29 0.31 2.36
N ARG A 35 31.64 0.22 3.54
CA ARG A 35 30.58 1.16 3.94
C ARG A 35 31.13 2.57 4.15
N LEU A 36 32.35 2.71 4.69
CA LEU A 36 33.00 4.01 4.88
C LEU A 36 33.39 4.66 3.55
N THR A 37 33.94 3.90 2.60
CA THR A 37 34.27 4.44 1.26
C THR A 37 33.02 4.84 0.47
N MET A 38 31.91 4.11 0.60
CA MET A 38 30.64 4.52 -0.01
C MET A 38 30.03 5.77 0.64
N LYS A 39 30.12 5.94 1.96
CA LYS A 39 29.67 7.16 2.64
C LYS A 39 30.49 8.38 2.22
N LEU A 40 31.82 8.26 2.16
CA LEU A 40 32.69 9.35 1.67
C LEU A 40 32.40 9.71 0.20
N GLY A 41 32.18 8.70 -0.65
CA GLY A 41 31.82 8.91 -2.05
C GLY A 41 30.51 9.69 -2.20
N ARG A 42 29.46 9.32 -1.45
CA ARG A 42 28.16 10.00 -1.46
C ARG A 42 28.25 11.45 -0.98
N ILE A 43 29.03 11.72 0.07
CA ILE A 43 29.25 13.08 0.58
C ILE A 43 29.98 13.94 -0.48
N LEU A 44 31.02 13.39 -1.12
CA LEU A 44 31.75 14.09 -2.17
C LEU A 44 30.86 14.40 -3.38
N THR A 45 30.01 13.45 -3.81
CA THR A 45 29.07 13.69 -4.92
C THR A 45 28.03 14.75 -4.59
N ILE A 46 27.49 14.76 -3.36
CA ILE A 46 26.53 15.78 -2.92
C ILE A 46 27.20 17.15 -2.88
N PHE A 47 28.42 17.24 -2.37
CA PHE A 47 29.18 18.48 -2.33
C PHE A 47 29.47 19.04 -3.74
N VAL A 48 29.92 18.19 -4.67
CA VAL A 48 30.18 18.59 -6.06
C VAL A 48 28.89 19.05 -6.75
N LEU A 49 27.78 18.32 -6.59
CA LEU A 49 26.48 18.72 -7.15
C LEU A 49 26.02 20.07 -6.59
N SER A 50 26.14 20.28 -5.28
CA SER A 50 25.77 21.54 -4.65
C SER A 50 26.58 22.72 -5.18
N VAL A 51 27.91 22.57 -5.32
CA VAL A 51 28.78 23.62 -5.87
C VAL A 51 28.44 23.91 -7.34
N VAL A 52 28.17 22.89 -8.15
CA VAL A 52 27.77 23.06 -9.55
C VAL A 52 26.44 23.82 -9.66
N THR A 53 25.45 23.48 -8.83
CA THR A 53 24.16 24.19 -8.82
C THR A 53 24.30 25.65 -8.43
N VAL A 54 25.11 25.98 -7.42
CA VAL A 54 25.37 27.36 -7.00
C VAL A 54 26.07 28.15 -8.11
N LEU A 55 27.06 27.56 -8.79
CA LEU A 55 27.73 28.18 -9.93
C LEU A 55 26.78 28.42 -11.11
N PHE A 56 25.87 27.47 -11.38
CA PHE A 56 24.88 27.60 -12.44
C PHE A 56 23.87 28.72 -12.16
N LEU A 57 23.40 28.84 -10.91
CA LEU A 57 22.54 29.94 -10.47
C LEU A 57 23.26 31.29 -10.58
N ALA A 58 24.54 31.37 -10.19
CA ALA A 58 25.33 32.59 -10.33
C ALA A 58 25.53 33.00 -11.80
N ALA A 59 25.72 32.04 -12.71
CA ALA A 59 25.82 32.30 -14.14
C ALA A 59 24.48 32.75 -14.76
N CYS A 60 23.36 32.20 -14.30
CA CYS A 60 22.03 32.55 -14.80
C CYS A 60 21.59 33.95 -14.31
N GLY A 61 21.89 34.31 -13.05
CA GLY A 61 21.56 35.62 -12.48
C GLY A 61 22.25 36.82 -13.16
N ALA A 62 23.34 36.58 -13.89
CA ALA A 62 24.03 37.63 -14.64
C ALA A 62 23.40 37.94 -16.01
N ASN A 63 22.48 37.12 -16.53
CA ASN A 63 21.97 37.23 -17.89
C ASN A 63 20.59 37.91 -18.02
N GLN A 64 19.95 38.28 -16.90
CA GLN A 64 18.56 38.79 -16.91
C GLN A 64 18.44 40.32 -16.83
N THR A 65 19.55 41.06 -16.93
CA THR A 65 19.57 42.54 -16.86
C THR A 65 19.66 43.22 -18.23
N ALA A 66 19.60 42.47 -19.34
CA ALA A 66 19.86 43.03 -20.69
C ALA A 66 18.62 43.25 -21.59
N GLU A 67 17.40 42.83 -21.21
CA GLU A 67 16.26 42.81 -22.16
C GLU A 67 15.01 43.64 -21.78
N VAL A 68 15.02 44.44 -20.71
CA VAL A 68 13.84 45.22 -20.29
C VAL A 68 13.79 46.66 -20.86
N GLU A 69 14.79 47.13 -21.62
CA GLU A 69 14.84 48.52 -22.10
C GLU A 69 14.30 48.79 -23.53
N MET A 70 13.49 47.92 -24.15
CA MET A 70 13.02 48.17 -25.53
C MET A 70 11.53 47.92 -25.79
N SER A 71 10.67 48.38 -24.89
CA SER A 71 9.24 48.57 -25.19
C SER A 71 8.68 49.80 -24.48
N GLY A 72 9.13 50.98 -24.91
CA GLY A 72 8.81 52.25 -24.29
C GLY A 72 9.04 53.44 -25.21
N ALA A 73 8.47 53.42 -26.41
CA ALA A 73 8.34 54.61 -27.25
C ALA A 73 7.21 54.43 -28.26
N LEU A 74 6.29 55.39 -28.25
CA LEU A 74 5.18 55.76 -29.16
C LEU A 74 3.95 56.03 -28.26
N ALA A 75 3.86 57.20 -27.62
CA ALA A 75 3.24 58.44 -28.15
C ALA A 75 1.83 58.17 -28.71
N GLY A 76 0.75 58.84 -28.34
CA GLY A 76 0.53 60.09 -27.59
C GLY A 76 -0.90 60.59 -27.88
N ASP A 77 -1.34 61.55 -27.07
CA ASP A 77 -2.42 62.52 -27.31
C ASP A 77 -3.91 62.08 -27.27
N ALA A 78 -4.60 62.48 -26.19
CA ALA A 78 -5.75 63.40 -26.25
C ALA A 78 -6.36 63.60 -24.85
N GLU A 79 -6.07 64.74 -24.23
CA GLU A 79 -6.90 65.36 -23.19
C GLU A 79 -8.23 65.83 -23.81
N GLN A 80 -9.38 65.57 -23.16
CA GLN A 80 -10.44 66.59 -22.97
C GLN A 80 -11.44 66.13 -21.89
N ALA A 81 -11.67 67.01 -20.94
CA ALA A 81 -12.63 66.95 -19.84
C ALA A 81 -14.12 66.95 -20.29
N VAL A 82 -15.01 66.51 -19.37
CA VAL A 82 -16.39 67.00 -19.06
C VAL A 82 -16.99 65.98 -18.06
N SER A 83 -16.94 66.27 -16.76
CA SER A 83 -18.00 66.91 -15.94
C SER A 83 -19.23 66.04 -15.66
N ALA A 84 -19.35 65.70 -14.38
CA ALA A 84 -20.55 65.76 -13.53
C ALA A 84 -21.65 64.68 -13.60
N GLU A 85 -22.11 64.39 -12.37
CA GLU A 85 -23.47 64.07 -11.90
C GLU A 85 -24.18 62.77 -12.34
N HIS A 86 -24.39 61.82 -11.40
CA HIS A 86 -25.63 61.67 -10.62
C HIS A 86 -25.55 60.47 -9.65
N GLU A 87 -25.80 60.74 -8.36
CA GLU A 87 -26.26 59.77 -7.35
C GLU A 87 -27.78 59.69 -7.46
N ASP A 88 -28.36 58.49 -7.39
CA ASP A 88 -29.75 58.19 -6.96
C ASP A 88 -29.83 56.65 -6.85
N ASP A 89 -29.77 56.06 -5.66
CA ASP A 89 -30.91 55.81 -4.75
C ASP A 89 -32.15 55.23 -5.45
N HIS A 90 -32.31 53.92 -5.34
CA HIS A 90 -33.63 53.32 -5.17
C HIS A 90 -33.52 52.04 -4.34
N THR A 91 -33.83 52.20 -3.05
CA THR A 91 -34.52 51.18 -2.27
C THR A 91 -35.87 50.81 -2.91
N VAL A 92 -36.35 49.58 -2.65
CA VAL A 92 -37.74 49.26 -2.22
C VAL A 92 -38.08 47.76 -2.48
N ASP A 93 -38.55 47.12 -1.39
CA ASP A 93 -39.48 45.99 -1.21
C ASP A 93 -39.15 44.53 -1.62
N GLU A 94 -38.84 43.75 -0.57
CA GLU A 94 -39.73 42.76 0.05
C GLU A 94 -40.86 42.16 -0.81
N HIS A 95 -40.75 40.87 -1.15
CA HIS A 95 -41.89 39.96 -1.19
C HIS A 95 -41.45 38.53 -0.86
N ALA A 96 -41.87 38.09 0.32
CA ALA A 96 -42.03 36.69 0.63
C ALA A 96 -43.21 36.14 -0.18
N ASP A 97 -43.07 34.93 -0.73
CA ASP A 97 -44.16 33.96 -0.80
C ASP A 97 -43.60 32.54 -1.00
N ALA A 98 -44.12 31.65 -0.17
CA ALA A 98 -43.87 30.22 -0.18
C ALA A 98 -44.70 29.56 -1.29
N HIS A 99 -44.11 28.59 -2.01
CA HIS A 99 -44.88 27.51 -2.62
C HIS A 99 -44.06 26.22 -2.60
N ALA A 100 -44.49 25.31 -1.73
CA ALA A 100 -44.34 23.88 -1.90
C ALA A 100 -45.32 23.40 -2.97
N GLU A 101 -44.91 22.40 -3.77
CA GLU A 101 -45.70 21.33 -4.43
C GLU A 101 -44.71 20.62 -5.38
N ASP A 102 -44.28 19.39 -5.08
CA ASP A 102 -44.94 18.10 -5.34
C ASP A 102 -45.12 17.85 -6.85
N HIS A 103 -44.24 17.00 -7.41
CA HIS A 103 -44.42 16.38 -8.72
C HIS A 103 -43.81 14.98 -8.68
N ALA A 104 -44.64 14.03 -8.26
CA ALA A 104 -44.63 12.67 -8.76
C ALA A 104 -45.40 12.65 -10.08
N ASP A 105 -44.83 12.07 -11.13
CA ASP A 105 -45.55 11.65 -12.34
C ASP A 105 -44.90 10.36 -12.87
N ASP A 106 -45.51 9.25 -12.47
CA ASP A 106 -46.07 8.20 -13.33
C ASP A 106 -45.40 7.86 -14.67
N HIS A 107 -44.77 6.68 -14.70
CA HIS A 107 -44.83 5.80 -15.86
C HIS A 107 -45.26 4.40 -15.43
N ALA A 108 -46.54 4.11 -15.68
CA ALA A 108 -47.12 2.79 -15.66
C ALA A 108 -47.54 2.35 -17.07
N ALA A 109 -47.52 1.02 -17.23
CA ALA A 109 -48.12 0.17 -18.25
C ALA A 109 -47.29 -0.14 -19.51
N ASP A 110 -46.77 -1.37 -19.57
CA ASP A 110 -47.46 -2.41 -20.36
C ASP A 110 -47.28 -3.80 -19.75
N SER A 111 -48.38 -4.55 -19.79
CA SER A 111 -48.68 -5.93 -19.35
C SER A 111 -48.16 -6.96 -20.38
N THR A 112 -48.05 -8.28 -20.20
CA THR A 112 -48.84 -9.31 -19.50
C THR A 112 -47.99 -10.59 -19.25
N ASP A 113 -48.58 -11.52 -18.50
CA ASP A 113 -48.41 -12.99 -18.53
C ASP A 113 -47.74 -13.69 -17.32
N GLU A 114 -48.55 -13.78 -16.26
CA GLU A 114 -49.04 -15.01 -15.60
C GLU A 114 -48.19 -16.30 -15.62
N HIS A 115 -47.90 -16.84 -14.42
CA HIS A 115 -48.31 -18.19 -13.95
C HIS A 115 -47.82 -18.36 -12.49
N MET A 116 -48.69 -18.10 -11.51
CA MET A 116 -49.40 -19.10 -10.70
C MET A 116 -48.49 -20.05 -9.90
N ALA A 117 -48.39 -19.74 -8.61
CA ALA A 117 -48.09 -20.69 -7.54
C ALA A 117 -49.37 -21.47 -7.19
N ASP A 118 -49.25 -22.77 -7.00
CA ASP A 118 -50.14 -23.58 -6.16
C ASP A 118 -49.52 -24.98 -5.98
N HIS A 119 -49.18 -25.35 -4.75
CA HIS A 119 -49.73 -26.55 -4.09
C HIS A 119 -49.04 -26.81 -2.75
N ALA A 120 -49.84 -26.68 -1.69
CA ALA A 120 -49.61 -27.27 -0.38
C ALA A 120 -50.14 -28.72 -0.34
N ASP A 121 -49.46 -29.53 0.48
CA ASP A 121 -49.92 -30.63 1.34
C ASP A 121 -50.88 -31.72 0.79
N ASP A 122 -50.44 -32.99 0.82
CA ASP A 122 -50.85 -33.99 1.83
C ASP A 122 -50.59 -35.45 1.40
N HIS A 123 -50.18 -36.27 2.40
CA HIS A 123 -50.41 -37.73 2.53
C HIS A 123 -49.72 -38.72 1.56
N MET A 124 -49.31 -39.95 1.92
CA MET A 124 -49.09 -40.71 3.16
C MET A 124 -48.46 -42.07 2.74
N ASP A 125 -47.53 -42.57 3.55
CA ASP A 125 -47.33 -43.98 3.93
C ASP A 125 -46.73 -45.09 3.04
N SER A 126 -46.02 -45.96 3.78
CA SER A 126 -45.55 -47.32 3.51
C SER A 126 -44.38 -47.52 2.53
N HIS A 127 -43.22 -47.91 3.09
CA HIS A 127 -42.76 -49.30 3.04
C HIS A 127 -41.64 -49.53 4.06
N SER A 128 -41.98 -50.29 5.09
CA SER A 128 -41.08 -51.00 5.98
C SER A 128 -40.60 -52.29 5.32
N GLU A 129 -39.31 -52.56 5.34
CA GLU A 129 -38.75 -53.92 5.39
C GLU A 129 -37.31 -53.85 5.93
N GLU A 130 -37.03 -54.76 6.85
CA GLU A 130 -35.88 -54.75 7.78
C GLU A 130 -34.65 -55.48 7.24
N ALA A 131 -33.58 -55.40 8.04
CA ALA A 131 -32.33 -56.18 8.03
C ALA A 131 -31.22 -55.59 7.14
N GLU A 132 -29.97 -55.42 7.57
CA GLU A 132 -29.19 -56.21 8.53
C GLU A 132 -28.18 -55.33 9.30
N HIS A 133 -27.99 -55.70 10.58
CA HIS A 133 -26.84 -55.33 11.38
C HIS A 133 -25.56 -55.99 10.83
N GLY A 134 -24.59 -55.15 10.47
CA GLY A 134 -23.20 -55.54 10.28
C GLY A 134 -22.32 -54.67 11.16
N ASP A 135 -22.05 -55.14 12.38
CA ASP A 135 -21.03 -54.60 13.26
C ASP A 135 -19.66 -54.80 12.59
N MET A 136 -19.04 -53.72 12.11
CA MET A 136 -17.62 -53.70 11.78
C MET A 136 -16.94 -52.53 12.47
N GLU A 137 -16.21 -52.93 13.51
CA GLU A 137 -14.87 -52.48 13.84
C GLU A 137 -14.72 -51.07 14.39
N GLY A 138 -14.53 -51.02 15.71
CA GLY A 138 -13.90 -49.90 16.39
C GLY A 138 -12.52 -49.64 15.81
N MET A 139 -12.43 -48.56 15.04
CA MET A 139 -11.19 -47.84 14.83
C MET A 139 -11.07 -46.80 15.95
N ASP A 140 -10.21 -47.16 16.89
CA ASP A 140 -9.48 -46.26 17.78
C ASP A 140 -8.97 -45.04 16.99
N HIS A 141 -9.64 -43.90 17.15
CA HIS A 141 -9.13 -42.59 16.78
C HIS A 141 -8.56 -41.91 18.03
N SER A 142 -7.46 -42.46 18.54
CA SER A 142 -6.56 -41.78 19.47
C SER A 142 -5.34 -41.27 18.71
N ASP A 143 -5.52 -40.20 17.95
CA ASP A 143 -4.46 -39.25 17.62
C ASP A 143 -5.11 -37.87 17.54
N GLY A 144 -5.32 -37.30 18.73
CA GLY A 144 -5.64 -35.89 18.89
C GLY A 144 -4.41 -35.06 18.58
N ASP A 145 -4.30 -34.65 17.32
CA ASP A 145 -3.59 -33.44 16.94
C ASP A 145 -4.58 -32.59 16.15
N ASP A 146 -5.30 -31.73 16.86
CA ASP A 146 -6.13 -30.67 16.31
C ASP A 146 -5.24 -29.66 15.58
N HIS A 147 -4.72 -30.03 14.42
CA HIS A 147 -4.40 -29.05 13.37
C HIS A 147 -5.64 -28.93 12.51
N MET A 148 -6.55 -28.06 12.95
CA MET A 148 -7.46 -27.35 12.06
C MET A 148 -6.60 -26.51 11.11
N GLY A 149 -5.92 -27.16 10.16
CA GLY A 149 -5.24 -26.54 9.03
C GLY A 149 -6.30 -26.02 8.09
N GLY A 150 -6.89 -24.89 8.47
CA GLY A 150 -7.86 -24.16 7.69
C GLY A 150 -7.28 -23.82 6.32
N MET A 151 -8.18 -23.64 5.36
CA MET A 151 -7.89 -23.22 3.99
C MET A 151 -7.46 -21.74 3.93
N ASP A 152 -6.71 -21.29 4.94
CA ASP A 152 -6.73 -19.90 5.42
C ASP A 152 -5.44 -19.14 5.06
N HIS A 153 -4.47 -19.79 4.41
CA HIS A 153 -3.16 -19.19 4.19
C HIS A 153 -2.74 -19.28 2.72
N MET A 154 -3.42 -18.52 1.84
CA MET A 154 -2.85 -18.17 0.52
C MET A 154 -1.62 -17.25 0.64
N HIS A 155 -1.28 -16.88 1.86
CA HIS A 155 -0.20 -15.97 2.21
C HIS A 155 0.76 -16.65 3.18
N ALA A 156 2.02 -16.17 3.17
CA ALA A 156 3.01 -16.63 4.14
C ALA A 156 2.51 -16.37 5.57
N GLU A 157 2.85 -17.27 6.48
CA GLU A 157 2.54 -17.12 7.91
C GLU A 157 3.12 -15.80 8.43
N VAL A 158 2.27 -15.02 9.11
CA VAL A 158 2.65 -13.72 9.69
C VAL A 158 3.51 -13.97 10.93
N PRO A 159 4.71 -13.37 11.03
CA PRO A 159 5.54 -13.53 12.23
C PRO A 159 4.83 -13.06 13.51
N GLU A 160 5.12 -13.70 14.64
CA GLU A 160 4.47 -13.42 15.95
C GLU A 160 4.49 -11.93 16.35
N GLU A 161 5.54 -11.20 15.96
CA GLU A 161 5.66 -9.74 16.19
C GLU A 161 4.54 -8.91 15.54
N TYR A 162 4.01 -9.38 14.41
CA TYR A 162 2.98 -8.71 13.63
C TYR A 162 1.60 -9.34 13.81
N ALA A 163 1.54 -10.62 14.19
CA ALA A 163 0.31 -11.39 14.30
C ALA A 163 -0.74 -10.67 15.17
N GLY A 164 -1.97 -10.59 14.66
CA GLY A 164 -3.11 -10.00 15.38
C GLY A 164 -3.13 -8.47 15.43
N LYS A 165 -2.19 -7.78 14.77
CA LYS A 165 -2.33 -6.33 14.52
C LYS A 165 -3.58 -6.04 13.70
N THR A 166 -4.32 -5.02 14.10
CA THR A 166 -5.51 -4.53 13.40
C THR A 166 -5.33 -3.08 13.00
N ASN A 167 -5.96 -2.65 11.91
CA ASN A 167 -5.88 -1.28 11.46
C ASN A 167 -6.71 -0.34 12.36
N PRO A 168 -6.09 0.59 13.12
CA PRO A 168 -6.82 1.51 13.98
C PRO A 168 -7.56 2.61 13.20
N PHE A 169 -7.27 2.78 11.91
CA PHE A 169 -7.85 3.79 11.02
C PHE A 169 -8.79 3.19 9.97
N ALA A 170 -9.33 1.99 10.22
CA ALA A 170 -10.29 1.37 9.31
C ALA A 170 -11.55 2.25 9.18
N GLY A 171 -11.89 2.62 7.95
CA GLY A 171 -13.05 3.46 7.64
C GLY A 171 -12.90 4.95 7.98
N ASP A 172 -11.73 5.40 8.46
CA ASP A 172 -11.46 6.82 8.73
C ASP A 172 -11.14 7.55 7.40
N ALA A 173 -12.00 8.50 7.03
CA ALA A 173 -11.88 9.24 5.78
C ALA A 173 -10.61 10.11 5.69
N ASP A 174 -10.18 10.71 6.81
CA ASP A 174 -8.97 11.55 6.84
C ASP A 174 -7.72 10.68 6.70
N ALA A 175 -7.72 9.51 7.34
CA ALA A 175 -6.65 8.53 7.20
C ALA A 175 -6.57 7.94 5.78
N ILE A 176 -7.71 7.66 5.15
CA ILE A 176 -7.78 7.22 3.74
C ILE A 176 -7.20 8.30 2.83
N ALA A 177 -7.57 9.56 3.01
CA ALA A 177 -7.06 10.66 2.19
C ALA A 177 -5.55 10.89 2.38
N ALA A 178 -5.03 10.75 3.60
CA ALA A 178 -3.59 10.76 3.87
C ALA A 178 -2.88 9.57 3.21
N GLY A 179 -3.48 8.38 3.33
CA GLY A 179 -2.99 7.15 2.71
C GLY A 179 -2.89 7.23 1.19
N GLU A 180 -3.88 7.84 0.54
CA GLU A 180 -3.87 8.09 -0.91
C GLU A 180 -2.64 8.90 -1.32
N GLN A 181 -2.36 10.00 -0.64
CA GLN A 181 -1.21 10.86 -0.97
C GLN A 181 0.11 10.10 -0.86
N ILE A 182 0.25 9.24 0.16
CA ILE A 182 1.41 8.39 0.36
C ILE A 182 1.49 7.34 -0.76
N PHE A 183 0.38 6.69 -1.10
CA PHE A 183 0.32 5.70 -2.17
C PHE A 183 0.72 6.30 -3.52
N GLN A 184 0.19 7.48 -3.87
CA GLN A 184 0.53 8.22 -5.09
C GLN A 184 2.02 8.57 -5.15
N THR A 185 2.64 8.89 -4.02
CA THR A 185 4.05 9.27 -3.94
C THR A 185 4.99 8.07 -4.05
N TYR A 186 4.65 6.96 -3.39
CA TYR A 186 5.61 5.87 -3.15
C TYR A 186 5.26 4.54 -3.81
N CYS A 187 3.98 4.25 -4.03
CA CYS A 187 3.50 2.92 -4.41
C CYS A 187 3.13 2.83 -5.90
N VAL A 188 2.61 3.92 -6.48
CA VAL A 188 2.06 3.95 -7.86
C VAL A 188 3.07 3.56 -8.93
N ALA A 189 4.35 3.87 -8.75
CA ALA A 189 5.39 3.52 -9.73
C ALA A 189 5.42 2.01 -10.05
N CYS A 190 5.06 1.16 -9.08
CA CYS A 190 4.99 -0.29 -9.23
C CYS A 190 3.55 -0.81 -9.26
N HIS A 191 2.67 -0.32 -8.39
CA HIS A 191 1.31 -0.84 -8.27
C HIS A 191 0.29 -0.21 -9.22
N GLY A 192 0.64 0.88 -9.92
CA GLY A 192 -0.30 1.63 -10.76
C GLY A 192 -1.24 2.52 -9.94
N THR A 193 -1.90 3.48 -10.59
CA THR A 193 -2.81 4.44 -9.93
C THR A 193 -4.05 3.76 -9.37
N GLU A 194 -4.51 2.70 -10.03
CA GLU A 194 -5.68 1.90 -9.63
C GLU A 194 -5.28 0.67 -8.80
N GLY A 195 -4.00 0.53 -8.42
CA GLY A 195 -3.53 -0.62 -7.64
C GLY A 195 -3.47 -1.95 -8.39
N LYS A 196 -3.61 -1.96 -9.72
CA LYS A 196 -3.68 -3.18 -10.55
C LYS A 196 -2.36 -3.92 -10.76
N GLY A 197 -1.27 -3.44 -10.15
CA GLY A 197 0.06 -4.00 -10.32
C GLY A 197 0.65 -3.74 -11.70
N ASP A 198 0.19 -2.70 -12.38
CA ASP A 198 0.53 -2.32 -13.76
C ASP A 198 1.25 -0.98 -13.85
N GLY A 199 1.88 -0.54 -12.76
CA GLY A 199 2.71 0.66 -12.75
C GLY A 199 3.86 0.59 -13.76
N PRO A 200 4.45 1.73 -14.15
CA PRO A 200 5.49 1.78 -15.17
C PRO A 200 6.72 0.89 -14.88
N ALA A 201 7.04 0.63 -13.61
CA ALA A 201 8.11 -0.28 -13.23
C ALA A 201 7.70 -1.77 -13.31
N ALA A 202 6.40 -2.09 -13.20
CA ALA A 202 5.89 -3.45 -13.05
C ALA A 202 6.30 -4.40 -14.19
N ALA A 203 6.41 -3.89 -15.41
CA ALA A 203 6.76 -4.69 -16.59
C ALA A 203 8.15 -5.37 -16.50
N THR A 204 9.02 -4.89 -15.61
CA THR A 204 10.40 -5.40 -15.44
C THR A 204 10.62 -6.13 -14.12
N LEU A 205 9.59 -6.24 -13.28
CA LEU A 205 9.69 -6.85 -11.96
C LEU A 205 9.24 -8.32 -12.00
N ASP A 206 10.00 -9.18 -11.33
CA ASP A 206 9.70 -10.59 -11.14
C ASP A 206 9.86 -10.94 -9.64
N PRO A 207 8.79 -11.40 -8.95
CA PRO A 207 7.41 -11.48 -9.44
C PRO A 207 6.79 -10.10 -9.73
N LYS A 208 5.78 -10.08 -10.60
CA LYS A 208 4.98 -8.89 -10.89
C LYS A 208 4.29 -8.39 -9.60
N PRO A 209 4.17 -7.07 -9.37
CA PRO A 209 3.38 -6.54 -8.26
C PRO A 209 1.95 -7.09 -8.26
N ALA A 210 1.44 -7.40 -7.07
CA ALA A 210 0.08 -7.93 -6.90
C ALA A 210 -0.98 -6.89 -7.31
N ASN A 211 -2.12 -7.40 -7.79
CA ASN A 211 -3.32 -6.60 -8.03
C ASN A 211 -4.02 -6.34 -6.69
N LEU A 212 -3.86 -5.13 -6.15
CA LEU A 212 -4.46 -4.68 -4.90
C LEU A 212 -5.95 -4.34 -5.04
N ALA A 213 -6.44 -4.15 -6.28
CA ALA A 213 -7.85 -3.91 -6.55
C ALA A 213 -8.67 -5.21 -6.71
N ASP A 214 -8.03 -6.38 -6.61
CA ASP A 214 -8.74 -7.66 -6.63
C ASP A 214 -9.49 -7.88 -5.30
N SER A 215 -10.82 -7.77 -5.35
CA SER A 215 -11.68 -7.85 -4.17
C SER A 215 -11.65 -9.20 -3.47
N MET A 216 -11.52 -10.29 -4.23
CA MET A 216 -11.39 -11.64 -3.66
C MET A 216 -10.10 -11.76 -2.85
N MET A 217 -8.96 -11.43 -3.45
CA MET A 217 -7.67 -11.43 -2.77
C MET A 217 -7.65 -10.50 -1.56
N MET A 218 -8.16 -9.28 -1.70
CA MET A 218 -8.18 -8.31 -0.61
C MET A 218 -9.05 -8.80 0.55
N SER A 219 -10.20 -9.42 0.28
CA SER A 219 -11.09 -9.97 1.32
C SER A 219 -10.46 -11.10 2.14
N MET A 220 -9.55 -11.86 1.54
CA MET A 220 -8.83 -12.95 2.21
C MET A 220 -7.52 -12.49 2.87
N THR A 221 -7.12 -11.24 2.65
CA THR A 221 -5.89 -10.70 3.22
C THR A 221 -6.19 -10.03 4.56
N THR A 222 -5.46 -10.40 5.60
CA THR A 222 -5.59 -9.81 6.95
C THR A 222 -4.78 -8.51 7.10
N ASP A 223 -5.19 -7.65 8.04
CA ASP A 223 -4.54 -6.35 8.27
C ASP A 223 -3.10 -6.47 8.77
N ASP A 224 -2.84 -7.43 9.66
CA ASP A 224 -1.50 -7.74 10.16
C ASP A 224 -0.55 -8.17 9.05
N TYR A 225 -1.05 -8.98 8.11
CA TYR A 225 -0.31 -9.35 6.93
C TYR A 225 0.01 -8.12 6.07
N LEU A 226 -0.98 -7.28 5.72
CA LEU A 226 -0.71 -6.06 4.94
C LEU A 226 0.31 -5.16 5.61
N PHE A 227 0.18 -4.96 6.93
CA PHE A 227 1.12 -4.18 7.70
C PHE A 227 2.53 -4.75 7.62
N TRP A 228 2.68 -6.04 7.87
CA TRP A 228 3.96 -6.73 7.77
C TRP A 228 4.56 -6.61 6.36
N ARG A 229 3.76 -6.84 5.31
CA ARG A 229 4.21 -6.75 3.91
C ARG A 229 4.72 -5.37 3.55
N VAL A 230 4.05 -4.30 4.00
CA VAL A 230 4.50 -2.93 3.75
C VAL A 230 5.71 -2.59 4.61
N ASN A 231 5.71 -2.98 5.88
CA ASN A 231 6.76 -2.64 6.83
C ASN A 231 8.11 -3.28 6.46
N GLU A 232 8.11 -4.59 6.18
CA GLU A 232 9.32 -5.37 5.86
C GLU A 232 9.64 -5.42 4.36
N GLY A 233 8.65 -5.16 3.49
CA GLY A 233 8.81 -5.24 2.05
C GLY A 233 8.85 -6.68 1.51
N GLY A 234 9.34 -6.82 0.29
CA GLY A 234 9.27 -8.03 -0.52
C GLY A 234 10.54 -8.87 -0.59
N ALA A 235 11.69 -8.34 -0.16
CA ALA A 235 12.99 -8.98 -0.33
C ALA A 235 13.21 -10.23 0.54
N MET A 236 12.26 -10.54 1.43
CA MET A 236 12.30 -11.71 2.31
C MET A 236 11.58 -12.91 1.68
N GLU A 237 12.03 -14.11 2.04
CA GLU A 237 11.31 -15.36 1.75
C GLU A 237 9.91 -15.34 2.40
N PRO A 238 8.88 -15.92 1.74
CA PRO A 238 8.89 -16.61 0.45
C PRO A 238 8.66 -15.67 -0.76
N PHE A 239 8.56 -14.37 -0.55
CA PHE A 239 8.07 -13.45 -1.58
C PHE A 239 9.11 -13.11 -2.65
N ASN A 240 10.37 -12.92 -2.23
CA ASN A 240 11.50 -12.59 -3.09
C ASN A 240 11.19 -11.49 -4.13
N SER A 241 10.39 -10.50 -3.75
CA SER A 241 9.93 -9.42 -4.64
C SER A 241 10.73 -8.14 -4.48
N ALA A 242 10.67 -7.29 -5.50
CA ALA A 242 11.38 -6.01 -5.54
C ALA A 242 10.76 -4.92 -4.63
N MET A 243 9.70 -5.23 -3.88
CA MET A 243 9.07 -4.26 -2.98
C MET A 243 10.06 -3.88 -1.86
N PRO A 244 10.40 -2.59 -1.69
CA PRO A 244 11.30 -2.18 -0.62
C PRO A 244 10.62 -2.27 0.74
N ALA A 245 11.42 -2.38 1.80
CA ALA A 245 10.93 -2.19 3.16
C ALA A 245 10.63 -0.71 3.40
N TRP A 246 9.43 -0.40 3.90
CA TRP A 246 9.05 0.98 4.20
C TRP A 246 9.31 1.38 5.65
N LYS A 247 9.65 0.43 6.52
CA LYS A 247 10.07 0.73 7.89
C LYS A 247 11.27 1.69 7.88
N GLY A 248 11.15 2.79 8.60
CA GLY A 248 12.15 3.85 8.68
C GLY A 248 12.08 4.92 7.58
N ALA A 249 11.30 4.70 6.52
CA ALA A 249 10.91 5.75 5.58
C ALA A 249 9.51 6.31 5.91
N LEU A 250 8.60 5.44 6.35
CA LEU A 250 7.26 5.78 6.83
C LEU A 250 7.13 5.44 8.33
N SER A 251 6.30 6.19 9.05
CA SER A 251 5.88 5.83 10.40
C SER A 251 4.85 4.69 10.36
N GLU A 252 4.64 4.00 11.49
CA GLU A 252 3.60 2.96 11.61
C GLU A 252 2.20 3.53 11.31
N GLU A 253 1.91 4.75 11.78
CA GLU A 253 0.68 5.48 11.45
C GLU A 253 0.52 5.68 9.93
N GLN A 254 1.57 6.12 9.24
CA GLN A 254 1.55 6.30 7.78
C GLN A 254 1.35 4.99 7.03
N ILE A 255 1.92 3.89 7.53
CA ILE A 255 1.70 2.56 6.95
C ILE A 255 0.23 2.15 7.10
N TRP A 256 -0.37 2.36 8.27
CA TRP A 256 -1.80 2.08 8.47
C TRP A 256 -2.71 2.95 7.60
N GLN A 257 -2.38 4.24 7.43
CA GLN A 257 -3.10 5.14 6.52
C GLN A 257 -3.08 4.62 5.08
N VAL A 258 -1.91 4.19 4.57
CA VAL A 258 -1.80 3.58 3.24
C VAL A 258 -2.64 2.31 3.15
N ILE A 259 -2.65 1.47 4.18
CA ILE A 259 -3.46 0.25 4.20
C ILE A 259 -4.96 0.58 4.15
N SER A 260 -5.40 1.60 4.88
CA SER A 260 -6.79 2.09 4.79
C SER A 260 -7.16 2.48 3.35
N TYR A 261 -6.29 3.21 2.64
CA TYR A 261 -6.52 3.52 1.22
C TYR A 261 -6.48 2.28 0.32
N VAL A 262 -5.54 1.36 0.53
CA VAL A 262 -5.42 0.14 -0.27
C VAL A 262 -6.70 -0.71 -0.19
N ARG A 263 -7.37 -0.75 0.98
CA ARG A 263 -8.66 -1.44 1.13
C ARG A 263 -9.74 -0.86 0.21
N THR A 264 -9.78 0.47 0.05
CA THR A 264 -10.81 1.12 -0.78
C THR A 264 -10.65 0.83 -2.28
N LEU A 265 -9.42 0.54 -2.75
CA LEU A 265 -9.16 0.19 -4.16
C LEU A 265 -9.93 -1.05 -4.63
N SER A 266 -10.20 -1.96 -3.69
CA SER A 266 -10.93 -3.20 -3.94
C SER A 266 -12.45 -3.06 -3.86
N GLU A 267 -12.94 -1.95 -3.29
CA GLU A 267 -14.38 -1.66 -3.13
C GLU A 267 -14.93 -0.83 -4.31
N SER A 268 -14.05 -0.11 -5.02
CA SER A 268 -14.40 0.80 -6.11
C SER A 268 -14.50 0.13 -7.49
N ASN A 269 -14.43 -1.20 -7.58
CA ASN A 269 -14.46 -1.98 -8.83
C ASN A 269 -15.54 -3.07 -8.78
#